data_AF-A0A9Q8WW23-F1
#
_entry.id   AF-A0A9Q8WW23-F1
#
_cell.length_a   1.000
_cell.length_b   1.000
_cell.length_c   1.000
_cell.angle_alpha   90.00
_cell.angle_beta   90.00
_cell.angle_gamma   90.00
#
_symmetry.space_group_name_H-M   'P 1'
#
loop_
_entity.id
_entity.type
_entity.pdbx_description
1 polymer ?
#
loop_
_entity_poly.entity_id
_entity_poly.type
_entity_poly.pdbx_seq_one_letter_code
_entity_poly.pdbx_strand_id
1 'polypeptide(L)'
;MEKHIFKIEDKNPLYKKLIKLPAEYYILNKNSKVIHSHIGTIKVEDINGLKLKKQGDKISLYEGNLPLQAERSDESGNSIKEDLIVEQEAIISTNRNNIIEKLESKPILISLYNIKDSPNFGLKLSGRDITGVLNFINFNDENDPVLQKIQEEKGGLYFTIEGDYIYISDEEGKCLPVCEDGSCYKYQYTKNEHDILEISEISTIIKNLTKTEQCSAPAKAEQNFTLQQGEKLSDNIYQADIMLNGKLVATLPKIGYCMLDDQLVIHNHVTEEEIKIPRDFHYLKVVKSSNNDDYKLTFCNFLGNKFFEHKKYDSQYSNVPNKYQYISLNCMKKEYKPDFCKLLNDKPSFFIVKGTTNQDSSGHCPADIFELTKSGKGKKMATLIDQFGSFNKEGKFQYCDYHTKADYDVYDSYKINKEYTATDEFLFNDDIVLYTIPELS
;
A
#
# COMPACT_ATOMS: atom_id res chain seq x y z
N MET A 1 -9.82 23.65 -13.68
CA MET A 1 -9.45 22.22 -13.57
C MET A 1 -10.15 21.68 -12.33
N GLU A 2 -10.55 20.42 -12.35
CA GLU A 2 -11.14 19.79 -11.17
C GLU A 2 -10.07 19.67 -10.08
N LYS A 3 -10.43 20.01 -8.84
CA LYS A 3 -9.55 19.93 -7.66
C LYS A 3 -10.09 18.85 -6.75
N HIS A 4 -9.19 18.03 -6.22
CA HIS A 4 -9.55 16.97 -5.29
C HIS A 4 -8.71 17.11 -4.04
N ILE A 5 -9.38 17.25 -2.89
CA ILE A 5 -8.77 17.61 -1.60
C ILE A 5 -8.95 16.43 -0.66
N PHE A 6 -7.91 16.08 0.07
CA PHE A 6 -7.92 14.94 0.97
C PHE A 6 -7.23 15.31 2.27
N LYS A 7 -7.85 14.94 3.39
CA LYS A 7 -7.24 15.08 4.71
C LYS A 7 -6.23 13.96 4.96
N ILE A 8 -5.04 14.32 5.44
CA ILE A 8 -4.03 13.38 5.93
C ILE A 8 -4.39 13.07 7.38
N GLU A 9 -5.01 11.90 7.58
CA GLU A 9 -5.19 11.30 8.89
C GLU A 9 -4.13 10.21 9.07
N ASP A 10 -3.43 10.17 10.22
CA ASP A 10 -2.36 9.19 10.51
C ASP A 10 -2.76 7.72 10.31
N LYS A 11 -4.07 7.44 10.28
CA LYS A 11 -4.63 6.10 10.17
C LYS A 11 -5.11 5.72 8.77
N ASN A 12 -5.06 6.62 7.78
CA ASN A 12 -5.58 6.32 6.44
C ASN A 12 -4.46 5.78 5.52
N PRO A 13 -4.42 4.47 5.19
CA PRO A 13 -3.34 3.88 4.40
C PRO A 13 -3.35 4.32 2.93
N LEU A 14 -4.38 5.02 2.44
CA LEU A 14 -4.49 5.41 1.03
C LEU A 14 -3.50 6.51 0.63
N TYR A 15 -3.28 7.55 1.45
CA TYR A 15 -2.37 8.64 1.05
C TYR A 15 -0.92 8.14 0.90
N LYS A 16 -0.50 7.18 1.75
CA LYS A 16 0.82 6.52 1.66
C LYS A 16 1.00 5.71 0.36
N LYS A 17 -0.10 5.29 -0.29
CA LYS A 17 -0.10 4.57 -1.59
C LYS A 17 -0.26 5.50 -2.79
N LEU A 18 -0.97 6.61 -2.62
CA LEU A 18 -1.24 7.59 -3.68
C LEU A 18 -0.12 8.64 -3.82
N ILE A 19 0.63 8.88 -2.74
CA ILE A 19 1.63 9.96 -2.68
C ILE A 19 2.89 9.41 -2.03
N LYS A 20 3.97 9.36 -2.81
CA LYS A 20 5.33 9.27 -2.24
C LYS A 20 5.64 10.63 -1.61
N LEU A 21 5.41 10.77 -0.31
CA LEU A 21 5.84 11.96 0.42
C LEU A 21 7.37 12.08 0.31
N PRO A 22 7.93 13.30 0.24
CA PRO A 22 9.37 13.47 0.23
C PRO A 22 9.97 12.83 1.47
N ALA A 23 10.93 11.94 1.26
CA ALA A 23 11.72 11.38 2.35
C ALA A 23 12.83 12.36 2.78
N GLU A 24 13.24 13.26 1.89
CA GLU A 24 14.37 14.15 2.12
C GLU A 24 13.96 15.46 2.80
N TYR A 25 14.70 15.86 3.83
CA TYR A 25 14.58 17.16 4.47
C TYR A 25 15.97 17.67 4.91
N TYR A 26 16.08 18.98 5.10
CA TYR A 26 17.33 19.70 5.39
C TYR A 26 17.03 20.85 6.35
N ILE A 27 17.29 20.64 7.63
CA ILE A 27 16.97 21.59 8.71
C ILE A 27 18.26 21.94 9.45
N LEU A 28 18.52 23.21 9.71
CA LEU A 28 19.71 23.68 10.42
C LEU A 28 19.38 24.21 11.81
N ASN A 29 20.02 23.66 12.83
CA ASN A 29 20.06 24.26 14.17
C ASN A 29 21.21 25.27 14.23
N LYS A 30 20.86 26.56 14.32
CA LYS A 30 21.84 27.65 14.28
C LYS A 30 22.78 27.68 15.48
N ASN A 31 22.33 27.22 16.65
CA ASN A 31 23.11 27.24 17.89
C ASN A 31 24.17 26.15 17.89
N SER A 32 23.81 24.93 17.47
CA SER A 32 24.75 23.81 17.37
C SER A 32 25.54 23.80 16.05
N LYS A 33 25.12 24.59 15.06
CA LYS A 33 25.60 24.56 13.67
C LYS A 33 25.51 23.14 13.08
N VAL A 34 24.41 22.45 13.36
CA VAL A 34 24.17 21.09 12.86
C VAL A 34 23.02 21.12 11.86
N ILE A 35 23.28 20.56 10.68
CA ILE A 35 22.26 20.22 9.70
C ILE A 35 21.76 18.82 10.03
N HIS A 36 20.44 18.69 10.18
CA HIS A 36 19.71 17.44 10.26
C HIS A 36 19.12 17.12 8.90
N SER A 37 19.27 15.86 8.48
CA SER A 37 18.78 15.37 7.20
C SER A 37 18.31 13.93 7.28
N HIS A 38 17.69 13.46 6.21
CA HIS A 38 17.16 12.10 6.07
C HIS A 38 18.22 10.99 6.15
N ILE A 39 19.49 11.28 5.84
CA ILE A 39 20.60 10.31 5.94
C ILE A 39 21.49 10.50 7.18
N GLY A 40 21.26 11.53 8.00
CA GLY A 40 22.06 11.77 9.20
C GLY A 40 22.29 13.24 9.53
N THR A 41 23.30 13.49 10.35
CA THR A 41 23.63 14.83 10.85
C THR A 41 24.99 15.32 10.36
N ILE A 42 25.13 16.63 10.17
CA ILE A 42 26.36 17.26 9.68
C ILE A 42 26.64 18.49 10.52
N LYS A 43 27.85 18.58 11.08
CA LYS A 43 28.31 19.83 11.71
C LYS A 43 28.97 20.71 10.66
N VAL A 44 28.56 21.97 10.58
CA VAL A 44 29.15 22.96 9.66
C VAL A 44 29.93 24.01 10.45
N GLU A 45 31.05 24.46 9.91
CA GLU A 45 31.90 25.48 10.53
C GLU A 45 31.37 26.89 10.24
N ASP A 46 31.07 27.16 8.97
CA ASP A 46 30.55 28.43 8.48
C ASP A 46 29.28 28.26 7.64
N ILE A 47 28.15 28.55 8.29
CA ILE A 47 26.82 28.55 7.68
C ILE A 47 26.75 29.49 6.46
N ASN A 48 27.46 30.62 6.48
CA ASN A 48 27.41 31.61 5.39
C ASN A 48 28.25 31.20 4.18
N GLY A 49 29.14 30.23 4.34
CA GLY A 49 29.99 29.69 3.28
C GLY A 49 29.33 28.57 2.48
N LEU A 50 28.15 28.10 2.91
CA LEU A 50 27.46 26.97 2.31
C LEU A 50 27.00 27.26 0.88
N LYS A 51 27.21 26.28 0.01
CA LYS A 51 26.86 26.37 -1.42
C LYS A 51 26.23 25.09 -1.90
N LEU A 52 25.23 25.22 -2.76
CA LEU A 52 24.71 24.11 -3.55
C LEU A 52 25.48 24.05 -4.87
N LYS A 53 25.99 22.88 -5.25
CA LYS A 53 26.74 22.68 -6.49
C LYS A 53 26.32 21.38 -7.18
N LYS A 54 26.23 21.40 -8.51
CA LYS A 54 26.04 20.20 -9.34
C LYS A 54 27.39 19.73 -9.89
N GLN A 55 27.67 18.43 -9.78
CA GLN A 55 28.81 17.77 -10.43
C GLN A 55 28.31 16.52 -11.15
N GLY A 56 28.33 16.54 -12.49
CA GLY A 56 27.64 15.53 -13.28
C GLY A 56 26.14 15.54 -12.99
N ASP A 57 25.61 14.38 -12.58
CA ASP A 57 24.20 14.20 -12.25
C ASP A 57 23.88 14.45 -10.77
N LYS A 58 24.91 14.68 -9.94
CA LYS A 58 24.75 14.85 -8.48
C LYS A 58 24.71 16.31 -8.09
N ILE A 59 23.72 16.70 -7.31
CA ILE A 59 23.67 17.98 -6.61
C ILE A 59 24.00 17.70 -5.14
N SER A 60 24.91 18.47 -4.55
CA SER A 60 25.29 18.30 -3.15
C SER A 60 25.52 19.65 -2.47
N LEU A 61 25.43 19.64 -1.14
CA LEU A 61 25.77 20.78 -0.31
C LEU A 61 27.28 20.79 -0.06
N TYR A 62 27.91 21.95 -0.20
CA TYR A 62 29.36 22.13 -0.07
C TYR A 62 29.67 23.14 1.03
N GLU A 63 30.74 22.86 1.75
CA GLU A 63 31.44 23.82 2.60
C GLU A 63 32.86 24.00 2.04
N GLY A 64 33.18 25.23 1.63
CA GLY A 64 34.41 25.50 0.88
C GLY A 64 34.43 24.78 -0.47
N ASN A 65 35.35 23.83 -0.63
CA ASN A 65 35.56 23.06 -1.87
C ASN A 65 35.16 21.58 -1.77
N LEU A 66 34.70 21.13 -0.61
CA LEU A 66 34.36 19.73 -0.35
C LEU A 66 32.85 19.56 -0.17
N PRO A 67 32.26 18.46 -0.67
CA PRO A 67 30.88 18.11 -0.35
C PRO A 67 30.78 17.81 1.14
N LEU A 68 29.67 18.24 1.75
CA LEU A 68 29.36 17.90 3.12
C LEU A 68 29.03 16.41 3.23
N GLN A 69 29.53 15.77 4.29
CA GLN A 69 29.29 14.36 4.56
C GLN A 69 28.43 14.21 5.81
N ALA A 70 27.26 13.60 5.64
CA ALA A 70 26.38 13.23 6.74
C ALA A 70 26.95 12.03 7.47
N GLU A 71 26.91 12.10 8.80
CA GLU A 71 27.28 11.00 9.67
C GLU A 71 26.03 10.35 10.27
N ARG A 72 25.95 9.03 10.17
CA ARG A 72 24.94 8.18 10.82
C ARG A 72 25.55 6.89 11.34
N SER A 73 24.89 6.27 12.30
CA SER A 73 25.24 4.92 12.76
C SER A 73 24.55 3.86 11.90
N ASP A 74 25.28 2.83 11.51
CA ASP A 74 24.70 1.63 10.89
C ASP A 74 24.02 0.71 11.91
N GLU A 75 23.40 -0.37 11.43
CA GLU A 75 22.73 -1.36 12.29
C GLU A 75 23.68 -2.05 13.29
N SER A 76 25.00 -1.95 13.08
CA SER A 76 26.04 -2.49 13.95
C SER A 76 26.67 -1.42 14.86
N GLY A 77 26.18 -0.17 14.82
CA GLY A 77 26.69 0.95 15.60
C GLY A 77 27.96 1.62 15.05
N ASN A 78 28.42 1.25 13.85
CA ASN A 78 29.56 1.91 13.21
C ASN A 78 29.13 3.23 12.56
N SER A 79 30.02 4.22 12.63
CA SER A 79 29.82 5.50 11.93
C SER A 79 30.03 5.31 10.42
N ILE A 80 29.01 5.63 9.63
CA ILE A 80 29.07 5.75 8.18
C ILE A 80 29.01 7.23 7.81
N LYS A 81 29.88 7.62 6.88
CA LYS A 81 29.89 8.95 6.27
C LYS A 81 29.53 8.85 4.79
N GLU A 82 28.51 9.60 4.40
CA GLU A 82 28.01 9.66 3.03
C GLU A 82 27.86 11.11 2.59
N ASP A 83 28.17 11.42 1.34
CA ASP A 83 27.97 12.76 0.79
C ASP A 83 26.48 13.15 0.88
N LEU A 84 26.19 14.36 1.34
CA LEU A 84 24.83 14.90 1.39
C LEU A 84 24.38 15.28 -0.03
N ILE A 85 23.80 14.30 -0.71
CA ILE A 85 23.14 14.50 -2.00
C ILE A 85 21.80 15.18 -1.77
N VAL A 86 21.48 16.15 -2.62
CA VAL A 86 20.22 16.88 -2.65
C VAL A 86 19.50 16.51 -3.93
N GLU A 87 18.35 15.83 -3.85
CA GLU A 87 17.55 15.54 -5.03
C GLU A 87 17.00 16.83 -5.66
N GLN A 88 16.74 16.79 -6.98
CA GLN A 88 16.20 17.96 -7.69
C GLN A 88 14.82 18.36 -7.14
N GLU A 89 14.06 17.37 -6.70
CA GLU A 89 12.73 17.44 -6.11
C GLU A 89 12.73 18.10 -4.73
N ALA A 90 13.85 18.02 -4.01
CA ALA A 90 14.03 18.70 -2.73
C ALA A 90 14.16 20.23 -2.86
N ILE A 91 14.39 20.75 -4.06
CA ILE A 91 14.41 22.19 -4.33
C ILE A 91 12.97 22.70 -4.52
N ILE A 92 12.50 23.53 -3.59
CA ILE A 92 11.15 24.10 -3.61
C ILE A 92 11.24 25.50 -4.20
N SER A 93 10.77 25.63 -5.45
CA SER A 93 10.77 26.89 -6.20
C SER A 93 9.83 26.78 -7.41
N THR A 94 9.14 27.88 -7.74
CA THR A 94 8.44 28.04 -9.04
C THR A 94 9.40 28.07 -10.23
N ASN A 95 10.68 28.36 -10.01
CA ASN A 95 11.74 28.45 -11.03
C ASN A 95 12.78 27.32 -10.91
N ARG A 96 12.39 26.14 -10.38
CA ARG A 96 13.29 25.00 -10.13
C ARG A 96 14.18 24.66 -11.34
N ASN A 97 13.63 24.56 -12.55
CA ASN A 97 14.40 24.17 -13.74
C ASN A 97 15.51 25.18 -14.05
N ASN A 98 15.23 26.48 -13.89
CA ASN A 98 16.22 27.55 -14.08
C ASN A 98 17.31 27.49 -12.99
N ILE A 99 16.95 27.12 -11.76
CA ILE A 99 17.91 26.86 -10.68
C ILE A 99 18.84 25.71 -11.05
N ILE A 100 18.29 24.59 -11.54
CA ILE A 100 19.06 23.40 -11.92
C ILE A 100 20.01 23.73 -13.08
N GLU A 101 19.54 24.43 -14.10
CA GLU A 101 20.37 24.89 -15.22
C GLU A 101 21.50 25.83 -14.74
N LYS A 102 21.21 26.77 -13.84
CA LYS A 102 22.24 27.64 -13.23
C LYS A 102 23.29 26.83 -12.47
N LEU A 103 22.89 25.78 -11.74
CA LEU A 103 23.79 24.90 -10.98
C LEU A 103 24.82 24.17 -11.86
N GLU A 104 24.51 23.96 -13.15
CA GLU A 104 25.47 23.37 -14.11
C GLU A 104 26.65 24.31 -14.40
N SER A 105 26.41 25.62 -14.32
CA SER A 105 27.41 26.64 -14.65
C SER A 105 28.15 27.19 -13.42
N LYS A 106 27.49 27.26 -12.26
CA LYS A 106 28.04 27.88 -11.05
C LYS A 106 27.35 27.42 -9.77
N PRO A 107 28.04 27.41 -8.63
CA PRO A 107 27.42 27.15 -7.34
C PRO A 107 26.44 28.27 -6.95
N ILE A 108 25.39 27.90 -6.21
CA ILE A 108 24.42 28.83 -5.61
C ILE A 108 24.69 28.93 -4.11
N LEU A 109 24.74 30.15 -3.58
CA LEU A 109 24.95 30.36 -2.15
C LEU A 109 23.71 29.96 -1.35
N ILE A 110 23.92 29.49 -0.13
CA ILE A 110 22.85 29.17 0.81
C ILE A 110 22.79 30.24 1.89
N SER A 111 21.57 30.67 2.21
CA SER A 111 21.26 31.49 3.37
C SER A 111 20.25 30.78 4.26
N LEU A 112 20.01 31.34 5.45
CA LEU A 112 19.02 30.79 6.37
C LEU A 112 17.62 31.28 6.02
N TYR A 113 16.70 30.33 5.90
CA TYR A 113 15.28 30.58 5.85
C TYR A 113 14.72 30.52 7.27
N ASN A 114 14.11 31.62 7.72
CA ASN A 114 13.43 31.64 9.01
C ASN A 114 12.14 30.83 8.92
N ILE A 115 12.11 29.66 9.57
CA ILE A 115 10.89 28.87 9.70
C ILE A 115 10.10 29.46 10.87
N LYS A 116 8.90 29.97 10.59
CA LYS A 116 8.08 30.67 11.58
C LYS A 116 7.82 29.78 12.81
N ASP A 117 8.22 30.26 13.98
CA ASP A 117 8.08 29.61 15.30
C ASP A 117 8.79 28.26 15.45
N SER A 118 9.81 27.99 14.62
CA SER A 118 10.70 26.84 14.77
C SER A 118 12.04 27.26 15.37
N PRO A 119 12.65 26.45 16.26
CA PRO A 119 14.03 26.69 16.71
C PRO A 119 15.07 26.45 15.62
N ASN A 120 14.65 25.88 14.49
CA ASN A 120 15.51 25.54 13.37
C ASN A 120 15.25 26.42 12.14
N PHE A 121 16.21 26.42 11.23
CA PHE A 121 16.20 27.19 9.98
C PHE A 121 16.17 26.26 8.77
N GLY A 122 15.44 26.66 7.73
CA GLY A 122 15.54 26.03 6.42
C GLY A 122 16.76 26.56 5.66
N LEU A 123 17.13 25.89 4.58
CA LEU A 123 18.23 26.31 3.70
C LEU A 123 17.66 27.02 2.47
N LYS A 124 17.83 28.34 2.38
CA LYS A 124 17.37 29.19 1.27
C LYS A 124 18.45 29.31 0.20
N LEU A 125 18.06 29.18 -1.05
CA LEU A 125 18.90 29.44 -2.20
C LEU A 125 19.00 30.96 -2.43
N SER A 126 20.23 31.47 -2.46
CA SER A 126 20.52 32.90 -2.58
C SER A 126 21.20 33.24 -3.90
N GLY A 127 20.59 34.15 -4.64
CA GLY A 127 21.20 34.77 -5.81
C GLY A 127 20.26 35.73 -6.52
N ARG A 128 20.81 36.51 -7.45
CA ARG A 128 20.00 37.40 -8.31
C ARG A 128 19.04 36.53 -9.14
N ASP A 129 17.75 36.81 -9.01
CA ASP A 129 16.66 36.08 -9.68
C ASP A 129 16.63 34.57 -9.32
N ILE A 130 17.01 34.24 -8.08
CA ILE A 130 16.87 32.90 -7.51
C ILE A 130 16.03 33.04 -6.24
N THR A 131 14.85 32.40 -6.26
CA THR A 131 14.01 32.25 -5.08
C THR A 131 13.69 30.78 -4.92
N GLY A 132 14.09 30.19 -3.81
CA GLY A 132 13.80 28.80 -3.50
C GLY A 132 14.40 28.39 -2.18
N VAL A 133 13.89 27.30 -1.62
CA VAL A 133 14.36 26.70 -0.37
C VAL A 133 14.49 25.19 -0.54
N LEU A 134 15.39 24.56 0.19
CA LEU A 134 15.40 23.10 0.29
C LEU A 134 14.26 22.62 1.19
N ASN A 135 13.75 21.42 0.95
CA ASN A 135 12.72 20.82 1.81
C ASN A 135 13.20 20.79 3.26
N PHE A 136 12.35 21.20 4.19
CA PHE A 136 12.66 21.29 5.62
C PHE A 136 11.57 20.65 6.50
N ILE A 137 10.63 19.90 5.94
CA ILE A 137 9.64 19.12 6.70
C ILE A 137 9.98 17.65 6.61
N ASN A 138 10.10 16.98 7.76
CA ASN A 138 10.13 15.53 7.83
C ASN A 138 8.69 14.99 7.89
N PHE A 139 8.13 14.67 6.72
CA PHE A 139 6.76 14.14 6.62
C PHE A 139 6.53 12.77 7.27
N ASN A 140 7.61 12.09 7.69
CA ASN A 140 7.54 10.76 8.31
C ASN A 140 7.73 10.80 9.83
N ASP A 141 7.95 11.98 10.43
CA ASP A 141 8.03 12.16 11.87
C ASP A 141 6.84 13.00 12.35
N GLU A 142 5.90 12.34 13.02
CA GLU A 142 4.71 12.98 13.62
C GLU A 142 5.08 14.03 14.70
N ASN A 143 6.32 14.00 15.19
CA ASN A 143 6.85 14.99 16.13
C ASN A 143 7.59 16.14 15.44
N ASP A 144 7.60 16.21 14.10
CA ASP A 144 8.17 17.35 13.39
C ASP A 144 7.40 18.62 13.79
N PRO A 145 8.08 19.62 14.38
CA PRO A 145 7.41 20.79 14.94
C PRO A 145 6.76 21.68 13.87
N VAL A 146 7.26 21.63 12.63
CA VAL A 146 6.68 22.37 11.50
C VAL A 146 5.41 21.66 11.05
N LEU A 147 5.43 20.33 10.99
CA LEU A 147 4.29 19.50 10.64
C LEU A 147 3.13 19.64 11.62
N GLN A 148 3.40 19.49 12.93
CA GLN A 148 2.38 19.62 13.99
C GLN A 148 1.68 20.98 13.95
N LYS A 149 2.45 22.04 13.75
CA LYS A 149 1.90 23.39 13.65
C LYS A 149 0.97 23.58 12.45
N ILE A 150 1.35 23.06 11.27
CA ILE A 150 0.46 23.13 10.10
C ILE A 150 -0.85 22.41 10.41
N GLN A 151 -0.79 21.25 11.05
CA GLN A 151 -1.98 20.50 11.46
C GLN A 151 -2.84 21.29 12.48
N GLU A 152 -2.23 21.95 13.46
CA GLU A 152 -2.94 22.77 14.45
C GLU A 152 -3.58 24.03 13.84
N GLU A 153 -2.83 24.82 13.06
CA GLU A 153 -3.31 26.08 12.47
C GLU A 153 -4.38 25.86 11.39
N LYS A 154 -4.39 24.67 10.75
CA LYS A 154 -5.26 24.36 9.60
C LYS A 154 -6.31 23.28 9.87
N GLY A 155 -6.44 22.82 11.12
CA GLY A 155 -7.38 21.75 11.49
C GLY A 155 -7.05 20.37 10.90
N GLY A 156 -5.85 20.23 10.32
CA GLY A 156 -5.33 19.06 9.63
C GLY A 156 -4.34 19.43 8.53
N LEU A 157 -3.59 18.44 8.06
CA LEU A 157 -2.79 18.57 6.85
C LEU A 157 -3.61 18.01 5.68
N TYR A 158 -3.65 18.71 4.56
CA TYR A 158 -4.38 18.25 3.38
C TYR A 158 -3.43 18.12 2.18
N PHE A 159 -3.79 17.24 1.25
CA PHE A 159 -3.21 17.24 -0.08
C PHE A 159 -4.28 17.53 -1.13
N THR A 160 -3.88 18.26 -2.16
CA THR A 160 -4.73 18.57 -3.30
C THR A 160 -4.10 18.08 -4.59
N ILE A 161 -4.93 17.41 -5.38
CA ILE A 161 -4.64 17.02 -6.76
C ILE A 161 -5.33 18.02 -7.67
N GLU A 162 -4.55 18.63 -8.56
CA GLU A 162 -5.03 19.56 -9.59
C GLU A 162 -4.26 19.34 -10.88
N GLY A 163 -4.89 18.64 -11.83
CA GLY A 163 -4.21 18.18 -13.05
C GLY A 163 -3.10 17.17 -12.74
N ASP A 164 -1.92 17.41 -13.30
CA ASP A 164 -0.72 16.58 -13.11
C ASP A 164 0.08 16.95 -11.84
N TYR A 165 -0.53 17.64 -10.90
CA TYR A 165 0.16 18.12 -9.70
C TYR A 165 -0.51 17.66 -8.43
N ILE A 166 0.33 17.24 -7.49
CA ILE A 166 -0.04 16.95 -6.11
C ILE A 166 0.67 17.97 -5.23
N TYR A 167 -0.07 18.65 -4.36
CA TYR A 167 0.52 19.61 -3.45
C TYR A 167 -0.11 19.60 -2.07
N ILE A 168 0.65 20.07 -1.09
CA ILE A 168 0.17 20.25 0.27
C ILE A 168 -0.67 21.52 0.35
N SER A 169 -1.84 21.39 0.95
CA SER A 169 -2.87 22.41 0.98
C SER A 169 -3.55 22.50 2.34
N ASP A 170 -4.38 23.54 2.50
CA ASP A 170 -5.40 23.59 3.53
C ASP A 170 -6.68 22.84 3.12
N GLU A 171 -7.68 22.86 4.01
CA GLU A 171 -8.99 22.22 3.79
C GLU A 171 -9.76 22.74 2.56
N GLU A 172 -9.45 23.96 2.10
CA GLU A 172 -10.04 24.56 0.89
C GLU A 172 -9.27 24.18 -0.39
N GLY A 173 -8.21 23.39 -0.26
CA GLY A 173 -7.36 22.98 -1.36
C GLY A 173 -6.49 24.11 -1.90
N LYS A 174 -6.21 25.12 -1.06
CA LYS A 174 -5.29 26.20 -1.39
C LYS A 174 -3.88 25.78 -1.01
N CYS A 175 -2.95 25.88 -1.96
CA CYS A 175 -1.56 25.51 -1.71
C CYS A 175 -1.00 26.31 -0.53
N LEU A 176 -0.34 25.64 0.41
CA LEU A 176 0.33 26.30 1.52
C LEU A 176 1.70 26.82 1.04
N PRO A 177 1.90 28.15 0.96
CA PRO A 177 3.17 28.70 0.50
C PRO A 177 4.28 28.42 1.52
N VAL A 178 5.40 27.93 1.01
CA VAL A 178 6.60 27.51 1.75
C VAL A 178 7.67 28.60 1.72
N CYS A 179 7.66 29.47 0.70
CA CYS A 179 8.50 30.66 0.67
C CYS A 179 7.82 31.87 0.02
N GLU A 180 8.50 33.01 0.08
CA GLU A 180 7.97 34.35 -0.26
C GLU A 180 7.48 34.49 -1.71
N ASP A 181 7.97 33.67 -2.63
CA ASP A 181 7.52 33.65 -4.03
C ASP A 181 6.22 32.86 -4.24
N GLY A 182 5.58 32.39 -3.17
CA GLY A 182 4.37 31.58 -3.24
C GLY A 182 4.62 30.14 -3.65
N SER A 183 5.88 29.71 -3.76
CA SER A 183 6.19 28.30 -3.99
C SER A 183 5.63 27.48 -2.86
N CYS A 184 5.03 26.35 -3.20
CA CYS A 184 4.52 25.41 -2.24
C CYS A 184 5.14 24.03 -2.48
N TYR A 185 4.91 23.12 -1.55
CA TYR A 185 5.24 21.70 -1.74
C TYR A 185 4.41 21.16 -2.89
N LYS A 186 4.95 21.23 -4.11
CA LYS A 186 4.30 20.83 -5.34
C LYS A 186 5.15 19.77 -6.02
N TYR A 187 4.53 18.63 -6.26
CA TYR A 187 5.14 17.46 -6.87
C TYR A 187 4.43 17.23 -8.19
N GLN A 188 5.23 17.10 -9.24
CA GLN A 188 4.71 16.73 -10.54
C GLN A 188 4.45 15.24 -10.53
N TYR A 189 3.28 14.87 -11.05
CA TYR A 189 2.95 13.50 -11.37
C TYR A 189 3.91 13.00 -12.45
N THR A 190 4.95 12.26 -12.07
CA THR A 190 5.80 11.55 -13.03
C THR A 190 5.05 10.32 -13.47
N LYS A 191 4.45 10.40 -14.66
CA LYS A 191 3.62 9.37 -15.30
C LYS A 191 4.30 7.99 -15.46
N ASN A 192 5.60 7.85 -15.14
CA ASN A 192 6.42 6.73 -15.61
C ASN A 192 7.46 6.14 -14.63
N GLU A 193 7.39 6.35 -13.31
CA GLU A 193 8.34 5.64 -12.42
C GLU A 193 7.73 4.72 -11.36
N HIS A 194 6.50 4.93 -10.91
CA HIS A 194 5.85 4.00 -9.97
C HIS A 194 4.34 3.89 -10.26
N ASP A 195 3.80 2.67 -10.14
CA ASP A 195 2.37 2.33 -10.13
C ASP A 195 1.58 3.33 -9.26
N ILE A 196 1.03 4.36 -9.88
CA ILE A 196 -0.01 5.20 -9.30
C ILE A 196 -1.15 5.21 -10.30
N LEU A 197 -2.34 4.93 -9.76
CA LEU A 197 -3.63 4.85 -10.43
C LEU A 197 -3.79 5.98 -11.46
N GLU A 198 -4.29 5.68 -12.65
CA GLU A 198 -4.56 6.71 -13.67
C GLU A 198 -5.46 7.82 -13.10
N ILE A 199 -5.37 9.06 -13.59
CA ILE A 199 -6.26 10.17 -13.17
C ILE A 199 -7.75 9.78 -13.27
N SER A 200 -8.10 8.87 -14.18
CA SER A 200 -9.43 8.24 -14.34
C SER A 200 -9.81 7.34 -13.15
N GLU A 201 -8.87 6.57 -12.62
CA GLU A 201 -9.01 5.73 -11.43
C GLU A 201 -9.02 6.57 -10.15
N ILE A 202 -8.18 7.61 -10.08
CA ILE A 202 -8.21 8.62 -9.00
C ILE A 202 -9.57 9.34 -9.01
N SER A 203 -10.07 9.79 -10.16
CA SER A 203 -11.41 10.38 -10.33
C SER A 203 -12.51 9.43 -9.87
N THR A 204 -12.36 8.12 -10.11
CA THR A 204 -13.33 7.10 -9.67
C THR A 204 -13.29 6.92 -8.15
N ILE A 205 -12.09 6.87 -7.56
CA ILE A 205 -11.89 6.82 -6.10
C ILE A 205 -12.42 8.10 -5.44
N ILE A 206 -12.18 9.28 -6.01
CA ILE A 206 -12.69 10.55 -5.50
C ILE A 206 -14.20 10.62 -5.64
N LYS A 207 -14.79 10.15 -6.74
CA LYS A 207 -16.24 10.09 -6.92
C LYS A 207 -16.90 9.13 -5.90
N ASN A 208 -16.15 8.14 -5.42
CA ASN A 208 -16.57 7.26 -4.33
C ASN A 208 -16.39 7.90 -2.94
N LEU A 209 -15.33 8.71 -2.73
CA LEU A 209 -15.03 9.41 -1.47
C LEU A 209 -15.85 10.70 -1.24
N THR A 210 -16.11 11.49 -2.29
CA THR A 210 -16.99 12.68 -2.23
C THR A 210 -18.47 12.31 -2.06
N LYS A 211 -18.87 11.11 -2.49
CA LYS A 211 -20.15 10.51 -2.09
C LYS A 211 -20.23 10.23 -0.59
N THR A 212 -19.10 10.01 0.07
CA THR A 212 -19.03 9.71 1.51
C THR A 212 -19.04 10.99 2.36
N GLU A 213 -18.45 12.10 1.88
CA GLU A 213 -18.40 13.38 2.62
C GLU A 213 -19.62 14.30 2.39
N GLN A 214 -20.38 14.19 1.30
CA GLN A 214 -21.64 14.95 1.09
C GLN A 214 -22.85 14.40 1.86
N CYS A 215 -22.64 13.58 2.89
CA CYS A 215 -23.70 13.03 3.73
C CYS A 215 -23.72 13.67 5.14
N SER A 216 -23.86 14.99 5.19
CA SER A 216 -24.51 15.65 6.33
C SER A 216 -25.82 16.32 5.89
N ALA A 217 -26.88 15.50 6.01
CA ALA A 217 -28.33 15.76 5.97
C ALA A 217 -29.04 16.00 4.62
N PRO A 218 -30.32 15.56 4.44
CA PRO A 218 -31.15 14.64 5.24
C PRO A 218 -31.18 13.22 4.63
N ALA A 219 -31.65 12.24 5.42
CA ALA A 219 -31.72 10.81 5.09
C ALA A 219 -32.00 10.50 3.60
N LYS A 220 -30.98 10.01 2.89
CA LYS A 220 -31.12 9.30 1.62
C LYS A 220 -30.90 7.81 1.88
N ALA A 221 -31.77 6.99 1.30
CA ALA A 221 -31.94 5.56 1.54
C ALA A 221 -30.62 4.81 1.78
N GLU A 222 -30.61 3.99 2.83
CA GLU A 222 -29.56 3.02 3.15
C GLU A 222 -29.10 2.30 1.87
N GLN A 223 -27.78 2.32 1.59
CA GLN A 223 -27.21 1.40 0.61
C GLN A 223 -27.40 -0.02 1.16
N ASN A 224 -28.42 -0.69 0.67
CA ASN A 224 -28.81 -2.00 1.17
C ASN A 224 -28.02 -3.07 0.42
N PHE A 225 -26.89 -3.46 0.98
CA PHE A 225 -26.27 -4.72 0.62
C PHE A 225 -27.15 -5.85 1.15
N THR A 226 -27.49 -6.80 0.28
CA THR A 226 -28.29 -7.96 0.65
C THR A 226 -27.64 -9.22 0.14
N LEU A 227 -27.73 -10.27 0.94
CA LEU A 227 -27.36 -11.60 0.53
C LEU A 227 -28.56 -12.26 -0.15
N GLN A 228 -28.38 -12.80 -1.36
CA GLN A 228 -29.45 -13.44 -2.12
C GLN A 228 -29.01 -14.81 -2.63
N GLN A 229 -30.00 -15.70 -2.76
CA GLN A 229 -29.79 -17.01 -3.35
C GLN A 229 -29.56 -16.85 -4.86
N GLY A 230 -28.40 -17.26 -5.32
CA GLY A 230 -28.00 -17.29 -6.71
C GLY A 230 -28.27 -18.63 -7.39
N GLU A 231 -27.42 -18.98 -8.36
CA GLU A 231 -27.54 -20.22 -9.12
C GLU A 231 -27.37 -21.48 -8.26
N LYS A 232 -27.98 -22.59 -8.71
CA LYS A 232 -27.78 -23.91 -8.10
C LYS A 232 -26.37 -24.41 -8.44
N LEU A 233 -25.58 -24.75 -7.42
CA LEU A 233 -24.20 -25.24 -7.57
C LEU A 233 -24.13 -26.76 -7.53
N SER A 234 -24.83 -27.37 -6.57
CA SER A 234 -24.99 -28.82 -6.44
C SER A 234 -26.30 -29.13 -5.71
N ASP A 235 -26.56 -30.39 -5.39
CA ASP A 235 -27.79 -30.75 -4.68
C ASP A 235 -27.81 -30.12 -3.28
N ASN A 236 -28.87 -29.34 -3.02
CA ASN A 236 -29.06 -28.57 -1.78
C ASN A 236 -28.03 -27.44 -1.54
N ILE A 237 -27.20 -27.08 -2.52
CA ILE A 237 -26.22 -25.98 -2.41
C ILE A 237 -26.45 -24.97 -3.52
N TYR A 238 -26.75 -23.73 -3.13
CA TYR A 238 -26.96 -22.59 -4.00
C TYR A 238 -25.96 -21.49 -3.69
N GLN A 239 -25.55 -20.76 -4.72
CA GLN A 239 -24.60 -19.66 -4.57
C GLN A 239 -25.17 -18.57 -3.65
N ALA A 240 -24.29 -17.95 -2.87
CA ALA A 240 -24.61 -16.75 -2.12
C ALA A 240 -24.10 -15.53 -2.87
N ASP A 241 -25.04 -14.72 -3.33
CA ASP A 241 -24.82 -13.53 -4.14
C ASP A 241 -24.94 -12.29 -3.26
N ILE A 242 -23.96 -11.40 -3.35
CA ILE A 242 -23.99 -10.10 -2.69
C ILE A 242 -24.51 -9.09 -3.70
N MET A 243 -25.65 -8.50 -3.35
CA MET A 243 -26.40 -7.59 -4.20
C MET A 243 -26.34 -6.18 -3.62
N LEU A 244 -25.92 -5.22 -4.43
CA LEU A 244 -26.02 -3.79 -4.14
C LEU A 244 -27.14 -3.19 -4.96
N ASN A 245 -28.20 -2.72 -4.30
CA ASN A 245 -29.37 -2.11 -4.96
C ASN A 245 -29.94 -2.99 -6.10
N GLY A 246 -29.94 -4.31 -5.92
CA GLY A 246 -30.42 -5.28 -6.91
C GLY A 246 -29.43 -5.65 -8.02
N LYS A 247 -28.19 -5.15 -7.99
CA LYS A 247 -27.11 -5.57 -8.89
C LYS A 247 -26.14 -6.50 -8.17
N LEU A 248 -25.78 -7.62 -8.80
CA LEU A 248 -24.73 -8.51 -8.31
C LEU A 248 -23.38 -7.78 -8.31
N VAL A 249 -22.69 -7.80 -7.16
CA VAL A 249 -21.38 -7.17 -7.00
C VAL A 249 -20.30 -8.15 -6.54
N ALA A 250 -20.66 -9.23 -5.85
CA ALA A 250 -19.71 -10.24 -5.42
C ALA A 250 -20.38 -11.58 -5.11
N THR A 251 -19.59 -12.64 -5.07
CA THR A 251 -20.00 -14.00 -4.70
C THR A 251 -19.08 -14.55 -3.61
N LEU A 252 -19.54 -15.56 -2.86
CA LEU A 252 -18.68 -16.24 -1.88
C LEU A 252 -17.78 -17.29 -2.54
N PRO A 253 -16.54 -17.48 -2.05
CA PRO A 253 -15.60 -18.46 -2.56
C PRO A 253 -16.12 -19.89 -2.34
N LYS A 254 -15.95 -20.72 -3.37
CA LYS A 254 -16.27 -22.16 -3.34
C LYS A 254 -15.07 -22.99 -2.86
N ILE A 255 -13.89 -22.40 -2.90
CA ILE A 255 -12.60 -23.05 -2.64
C ILE A 255 -12.02 -22.50 -1.33
N GLY A 256 -11.70 -23.39 -0.42
CA GLY A 256 -11.01 -23.11 0.84
C GLY A 256 -9.65 -23.80 0.91
N TYR A 257 -8.83 -23.38 1.88
CA TYR A 257 -7.46 -23.84 2.05
C TYR A 257 -7.13 -24.08 3.53
N CYS A 258 -6.59 -25.25 3.84
CA CYS A 258 -6.12 -25.57 5.19
C CYS A 258 -4.80 -26.36 5.16
N MET A 259 -4.16 -26.45 6.32
CA MET A 259 -3.01 -27.33 6.56
C MET A 259 -3.47 -28.55 7.35
N LEU A 260 -3.25 -29.73 6.78
CA LEU A 260 -3.53 -31.05 7.38
C LEU A 260 -2.27 -31.92 7.25
N ASP A 261 -1.78 -32.47 8.37
CA ASP A 261 -0.55 -33.30 8.40
C ASP A 261 0.65 -32.68 7.67
N ASP A 262 0.89 -31.38 7.88
CA ASP A 262 1.94 -30.58 7.21
C ASP A 262 1.82 -30.51 5.68
N GLN A 263 0.65 -30.84 5.13
CA GLN A 263 0.31 -30.67 3.72
C GLN A 263 -0.76 -29.59 3.57
N LEU A 264 -0.64 -28.78 2.51
CA LEU A 264 -1.69 -27.86 2.11
C LEU A 264 -2.78 -28.65 1.41
N VAL A 265 -4.00 -28.52 1.90
CA VAL A 265 -5.21 -29.08 1.29
C VAL A 265 -6.02 -27.94 0.68
N ILE A 266 -6.40 -28.12 -0.58
CA ILE A 266 -7.37 -27.28 -1.28
C ILE A 266 -8.69 -28.02 -1.23
N HIS A 267 -9.71 -27.42 -0.64
CA HIS A 267 -11.04 -28.01 -0.50
C HIS A 267 -12.02 -27.28 -1.40
N ASN A 268 -12.73 -28.01 -2.27
CA ASN A 268 -13.91 -27.50 -2.96
C ASN A 268 -15.17 -27.89 -2.19
N HIS A 269 -15.74 -26.93 -1.47
CA HIS A 269 -16.90 -27.13 -0.60
C HIS A 269 -18.20 -27.48 -1.34
N VAL A 270 -18.24 -27.28 -2.67
CA VAL A 270 -19.41 -27.65 -3.49
C VAL A 270 -19.35 -29.12 -3.93
N THR A 271 -18.16 -29.63 -4.22
CA THR A 271 -17.96 -30.98 -4.78
C THR A 271 -17.33 -31.95 -3.78
N GLU A 272 -16.99 -31.47 -2.58
CA GLU A 272 -16.24 -32.20 -1.55
C GLU A 272 -14.88 -32.73 -2.06
N GLU A 273 -14.33 -32.08 -3.11
CA GLU A 273 -13.05 -32.49 -3.70
C GLU A 273 -11.92 -31.91 -2.85
N GLU A 274 -11.06 -32.79 -2.32
CA GLU A 274 -9.84 -32.42 -1.60
C GLU A 274 -8.59 -32.69 -2.44
N ILE A 275 -7.78 -31.67 -2.64
CA ILE A 275 -6.50 -31.76 -3.35
C ILE A 275 -5.36 -31.45 -2.40
N LYS A 276 -4.47 -32.42 -2.22
CA LYS A 276 -3.26 -32.25 -1.41
C LYS A 276 -2.12 -31.73 -2.28
N ILE A 277 -1.57 -30.57 -1.93
CA ILE A 277 -0.35 -30.03 -2.54
C ILE A 277 0.85 -30.54 -1.74
N PRO A 278 1.80 -31.25 -2.38
CA PRO A 278 2.97 -31.77 -1.69
C PRO A 278 3.81 -30.66 -1.07
N ARG A 279 4.45 -30.96 0.06
CA ARG A 279 5.26 -30.01 0.82
C ARG A 279 6.36 -29.34 -0.01
N ASP A 280 6.96 -30.09 -0.93
CA ASP A 280 8.00 -29.56 -1.83
C ASP A 280 7.47 -28.46 -2.75
N PHE A 281 6.14 -28.34 -2.93
CA PHE A 281 5.46 -27.35 -3.75
C PHE A 281 4.70 -26.28 -2.95
N HIS A 282 5.02 -26.10 -1.66
CA HIS A 282 4.44 -25.05 -0.80
C HIS A 282 5.04 -23.67 -1.04
N TYR A 283 5.92 -23.52 -2.02
CA TYR A 283 6.42 -22.23 -2.45
C TYR A 283 5.42 -21.63 -3.45
N LEU A 284 5.31 -20.31 -3.43
CA LEU A 284 4.47 -19.57 -4.36
C LEU A 284 5.32 -18.60 -5.16
N LYS A 285 5.04 -18.55 -6.46
CA LYS A 285 5.56 -17.51 -7.33
C LYS A 285 4.43 -16.73 -7.96
N VAL A 286 4.72 -15.46 -8.23
CA VAL A 286 3.82 -14.57 -8.92
C VAL A 286 3.89 -14.88 -10.42
N VAL A 287 2.73 -14.97 -11.06
CA VAL A 287 2.60 -15.13 -12.50
C VAL A 287 1.58 -14.14 -13.04
N LYS A 288 1.80 -13.69 -14.27
CA LYS A 288 0.86 -12.86 -14.99
C LYS A 288 -0.25 -13.73 -15.60
N SER A 289 -1.51 -13.35 -15.36
CA SER A 289 -2.66 -13.95 -16.03
C SER A 289 -2.63 -13.55 -17.50
N SER A 290 -2.80 -14.53 -18.40
CA SER A 290 -2.70 -14.32 -19.85
C SER A 290 -3.71 -13.31 -20.42
N ASN A 291 -4.78 -13.00 -19.67
CA ASN A 291 -5.95 -12.33 -20.23
C ASN A 291 -6.19 -10.90 -19.71
N ASN A 292 -5.66 -10.45 -18.57
CA ASN A 292 -6.15 -9.23 -17.89
C ASN A 292 -5.10 -8.37 -17.16
N ASP A 293 -3.80 -8.47 -17.46
CA ASP A 293 -2.72 -7.83 -16.66
C ASP A 293 -2.72 -8.16 -15.14
N ASP A 294 -3.68 -8.97 -14.67
CA ASP A 294 -3.83 -9.42 -13.30
C ASP A 294 -2.76 -10.43 -12.90
N TYR A 295 -2.28 -10.30 -11.67
CA TYR A 295 -1.29 -11.18 -11.07
C TYR A 295 -1.96 -12.29 -10.26
N LYS A 296 -1.43 -13.50 -10.36
CA LYS A 296 -1.88 -14.68 -9.61
C LYS A 296 -0.70 -15.34 -8.89
N LEU A 297 -0.99 -16.08 -7.83
CA LEU A 297 -0.01 -16.97 -7.19
C LEU A 297 -0.18 -18.39 -7.74
N THR A 298 0.93 -19.07 -8.02
CA THR A 298 0.94 -20.48 -8.42
C THR A 298 1.92 -21.26 -7.56
N PHE A 299 1.58 -22.53 -7.30
CA PHE A 299 2.42 -23.46 -6.56
C PHE A 299 3.69 -23.80 -7.33
N CYS A 300 4.82 -23.72 -6.66
CA CYS A 300 6.12 -24.10 -7.18
C CYS A 300 7.00 -24.71 -6.08
N ASN A 301 8.09 -25.33 -6.49
CA ASN A 301 9.12 -25.77 -5.56
C ASN A 301 10.14 -24.67 -5.26
N PHE A 302 11.09 -24.95 -4.37
CA PHE A 302 12.13 -23.98 -3.97
C PHE A 302 12.98 -23.44 -5.15
N LEU A 303 13.05 -24.19 -6.26
CA LEU A 303 13.74 -23.79 -7.50
C LEU A 303 12.87 -22.94 -8.43
N GLY A 304 11.57 -22.80 -8.13
CA GLY A 304 10.60 -22.07 -8.97
C GLY A 304 9.88 -22.93 -10.02
N ASN A 305 10.10 -24.25 -10.03
CA ASN A 305 9.40 -25.16 -10.95
C ASN A 305 7.93 -25.29 -10.54
N LYS A 306 7.00 -25.01 -11.46
CA LYS A 306 5.55 -25.01 -11.19
C LYS A 306 5.03 -26.42 -10.95
N PHE A 307 4.22 -26.62 -9.92
CA PHE A 307 3.58 -27.91 -9.62
C PHE A 307 2.74 -28.42 -10.80
N PHE A 308 1.96 -27.55 -11.43
CA PHE A 308 1.05 -27.91 -12.53
C PHE A 308 1.77 -28.23 -13.85
N GLU A 309 3.05 -27.87 -13.96
CA GLU A 309 3.93 -28.36 -15.03
C GLU A 309 4.56 -29.70 -14.63
N HIS A 310 5.01 -29.82 -13.39
CA HIS A 310 5.61 -31.05 -12.86
C HIS A 310 4.64 -32.25 -12.89
N LYS A 311 3.37 -32.05 -12.50
CA LYS A 311 2.35 -33.11 -12.46
C LYS A 311 2.06 -33.77 -13.81
N LYS A 312 2.46 -33.15 -14.93
CA LYS A 312 2.32 -33.75 -16.28
C LYS A 312 3.23 -34.97 -16.45
N TYR A 313 4.30 -35.03 -15.66
CA TYR A 313 5.33 -36.07 -15.74
C TYR A 313 5.30 -37.04 -14.55
N ASP A 314 4.50 -36.73 -13.51
CA ASP A 314 4.32 -37.56 -12.34
C ASP A 314 2.91 -38.15 -12.30
N SER A 315 2.82 -39.48 -12.44
CA SER A 315 1.53 -40.19 -12.45
C SER A 315 0.75 -40.03 -11.15
N GLN A 316 1.43 -39.77 -10.01
CA GLN A 316 0.80 -39.56 -8.71
C GLN A 316 -0.10 -38.31 -8.70
N TYR A 317 0.30 -37.26 -9.44
CA TYR A 317 -0.41 -35.97 -9.45
C TYR A 317 -1.14 -35.69 -10.77
N SER A 318 -1.08 -36.62 -11.72
CA SER A 318 -1.66 -36.48 -13.07
C SER A 318 -3.16 -36.12 -13.04
N ASN A 319 -3.90 -36.62 -12.06
CA ASN A 319 -5.34 -36.39 -11.90
C ASN A 319 -5.72 -35.04 -11.29
N VAL A 320 -4.76 -34.26 -10.76
CA VAL A 320 -5.08 -32.96 -10.14
C VAL A 320 -5.61 -31.98 -11.21
N PRO A 321 -6.84 -31.47 -11.11
CA PRO A 321 -7.43 -30.61 -12.14
C PRO A 321 -6.73 -29.25 -12.28
N ASN A 322 -6.50 -28.79 -13.51
CA ASN A 322 -5.85 -27.50 -13.79
C ASN A 322 -6.60 -26.26 -13.24
N LYS A 323 -7.89 -26.41 -12.88
CA LYS A 323 -8.67 -25.35 -12.22
C LYS A 323 -8.05 -24.88 -10.88
N TYR A 324 -7.25 -25.72 -10.23
CA TYR A 324 -6.56 -25.41 -8.96
C TYR A 324 -5.15 -24.83 -9.15
N GLN A 325 -4.76 -24.48 -10.37
CA GLN A 325 -3.39 -24.02 -10.67
C GLN A 325 -3.01 -22.73 -9.95
N TYR A 326 -4.00 -21.89 -9.66
CA TYR A 326 -3.81 -20.55 -9.16
C TYR A 326 -4.56 -20.35 -7.87
N ILE A 327 -3.96 -19.59 -6.95
CA ILE A 327 -4.64 -19.09 -5.77
C ILE A 327 -5.18 -17.70 -6.10
N SER A 328 -6.48 -17.51 -5.90
CA SER A 328 -7.11 -16.20 -6.01
C SER A 328 -6.70 -15.32 -4.84
N LEU A 329 -6.35 -14.06 -5.10
CA LEU A 329 -6.05 -13.10 -4.05
C LEU A 329 -7.25 -12.73 -3.19
N ASN A 330 -8.45 -13.00 -3.69
CA ASN A 330 -9.68 -12.77 -2.94
C ASN A 330 -9.94 -13.90 -1.92
N CYS A 331 -9.19 -15.01 -2.01
CA CYS A 331 -9.25 -16.13 -1.07
C CYS A 331 -8.22 -15.99 0.07
N MET A 332 -7.90 -14.77 0.50
CA MET A 332 -6.85 -14.51 1.47
C MET A 332 -7.22 -13.38 2.42
N LYS A 333 -7.04 -13.61 3.72
CA LYS A 333 -6.99 -12.57 4.74
C LYS A 333 -5.60 -11.92 4.73
N LYS A 334 -5.50 -10.75 4.10
CA LYS A 334 -4.22 -10.05 3.85
C LYS A 334 -3.79 -9.24 5.06
N GLU A 335 -2.55 -9.38 5.48
CA GLU A 335 -1.89 -8.48 6.46
C GLU A 335 -1.37 -7.21 5.75
N TYR A 336 -0.93 -7.38 4.51
CA TYR A 336 -0.62 -6.30 3.58
C TYR A 336 -0.73 -6.80 2.14
N LYS A 337 -0.82 -5.87 1.19
CA LYS A 337 -0.85 -6.18 -0.24
C LYS A 337 0.56 -6.02 -0.83
N PRO A 338 1.29 -7.11 -1.13
CA PRO A 338 2.59 -7.02 -1.79
C PRO A 338 2.46 -6.49 -3.22
N ASP A 339 3.51 -5.81 -3.69
CA ASP A 339 3.64 -5.37 -5.08
C ASP A 339 4.03 -6.56 -5.95
N PHE A 340 3.04 -7.19 -6.57
CA PHE A 340 3.24 -8.36 -7.42
C PHE A 340 3.95 -8.07 -8.73
N CYS A 341 3.88 -6.83 -9.25
CA CYS A 341 4.65 -6.42 -10.43
C CYS A 341 6.14 -6.60 -10.18
N LYS A 342 6.62 -6.18 -9.01
CA LYS A 342 8.04 -6.31 -8.60
C LYS A 342 8.47 -7.73 -8.25
N LEU A 343 7.50 -8.61 -8.01
CA LEU A 343 7.72 -9.99 -7.60
C LEU A 343 7.52 -10.98 -8.75
N LEU A 344 7.22 -10.49 -9.96
CA LEU A 344 7.18 -11.29 -11.17
C LEU A 344 8.60 -11.77 -11.52
N ASN A 345 8.90 -13.01 -11.17
CA ASN A 345 10.20 -13.62 -11.41
C ASN A 345 10.05 -15.14 -11.54
N ASP A 346 11.10 -15.81 -12.01
CA ASP A 346 11.15 -17.27 -12.10
C ASP A 346 11.26 -17.93 -10.72
N LYS A 347 11.82 -17.21 -9.74
CA LYS A 347 12.01 -17.68 -8.36
C LYS A 347 10.75 -17.54 -7.52
N PRO A 348 10.56 -18.40 -6.50
CA PRO A 348 9.49 -18.23 -5.54
C PRO A 348 9.69 -16.96 -4.71
N SER A 349 8.57 -16.27 -4.43
CA SER A 349 8.54 -15.03 -3.64
C SER A 349 7.92 -15.25 -2.27
N PHE A 350 7.12 -16.31 -2.12
CA PHE A 350 6.45 -16.63 -0.87
C PHE A 350 6.51 -18.13 -0.58
N PHE A 351 6.22 -18.48 0.66
CA PHE A 351 6.06 -19.86 1.09
C PHE A 351 4.89 -19.99 2.06
N ILE A 352 4.22 -21.15 2.00
CA ILE A 352 3.08 -21.49 2.83
C ILE A 352 3.56 -22.32 4.01
N VAL A 353 3.04 -22.02 5.21
CA VAL A 353 3.25 -22.82 6.41
C VAL A 353 1.98 -22.92 7.24
N LYS A 354 1.97 -23.92 8.13
CA LYS A 354 0.97 -24.05 9.18
C LYS A 354 0.95 -22.78 10.06
N GLY A 355 -0.21 -22.15 10.14
CA GLY A 355 -0.50 -21.04 11.03
C GLY A 355 -0.71 -21.49 12.47
N THR A 356 -0.81 -20.52 13.38
CA THR A 356 -1.10 -20.78 14.79
C THR A 356 -2.61 -20.87 15.01
N THR A 357 -3.06 -21.92 15.71
CA THR A 357 -4.45 -22.08 16.14
C THR A 357 -4.55 -21.79 17.64
N ASN A 358 -5.59 -21.06 18.04
CA ASN A 358 -5.84 -20.74 19.45
C ASN A 358 -6.66 -21.83 20.17
N GLN A 359 -7.08 -22.88 19.47
CA GLN A 359 -7.96 -23.93 20.00
C GLN A 359 -7.57 -25.30 19.43
N ASP A 360 -7.99 -26.35 20.15
CA ASP A 360 -8.04 -27.75 19.71
C ASP A 360 -8.97 -27.89 18.49
N SER A 361 -8.56 -27.31 17.36
CA SER A 361 -9.35 -27.28 16.13
C SER A 361 -9.42 -28.67 15.51
N SER A 362 -10.42 -28.86 14.66
CA SER A 362 -10.83 -30.06 13.92
C SER A 362 -9.76 -30.71 13.01
N GLY A 363 -8.48 -30.43 13.21
CA GLY A 363 -7.37 -30.83 12.34
C GLY A 363 -7.09 -29.83 11.22
N HIS A 364 -8.04 -28.98 10.85
CA HIS A 364 -7.91 -27.94 9.82
C HIS A 364 -7.19 -26.72 10.39
N CYS A 365 -5.88 -26.64 10.15
CA CYS A 365 -5.08 -25.51 10.61
C CYS A 365 -5.02 -24.42 9.52
N PRO A 366 -4.94 -23.13 9.88
CA PRO A 366 -4.74 -22.06 8.91
C PRO A 366 -3.48 -22.27 8.08
N ALA A 367 -3.53 -21.84 6.82
CA ALA A 367 -2.39 -21.82 5.91
C ALA A 367 -1.87 -20.38 5.77
N ASP A 368 -0.77 -20.07 6.45
CA ASP A 368 -0.16 -18.75 6.45
C ASP A 368 0.85 -18.61 5.31
N ILE A 369 0.79 -17.48 4.60
CA ILE A 369 1.74 -17.12 3.56
C ILE A 369 2.74 -16.12 4.11
N PHE A 370 4.03 -16.41 3.94
CA PHE A 370 5.13 -15.55 4.33
C PHE A 370 6.03 -15.22 3.14
N GLU A 371 6.63 -14.03 3.16
CA GLU A 371 7.69 -13.66 2.22
C GLU A 371 8.92 -14.54 2.37
N LEU A 372 9.53 -14.89 1.24
CA LEU A 372 10.86 -15.48 1.21
C LEU A 372 11.92 -14.37 1.24
N THR A 373 12.78 -14.44 2.25
CA THR A 373 13.94 -13.53 2.38
C THR A 373 15.23 -14.35 2.31
N LYS A 374 16.37 -13.66 2.13
CA LYS A 374 17.69 -14.33 2.11
C LYS A 374 17.98 -15.09 3.41
N SER A 375 17.40 -14.66 4.53
CA SER A 375 17.52 -15.26 5.87
C SER A 375 16.41 -16.26 6.19
N GLY A 376 15.52 -16.58 5.25
CA GLY A 376 14.41 -17.52 5.43
C GLY A 376 13.06 -16.82 5.54
N LYS A 377 12.34 -17.08 6.65
CA LYS A 377 10.97 -16.61 6.89
C LYS A 377 10.92 -15.09 7.05
N GLY A 378 10.32 -14.40 6.08
CA GLY A 378 10.07 -12.96 6.10
C GLY A 378 8.77 -12.58 6.82
N LYS A 379 8.18 -11.46 6.41
CA LYS A 379 6.91 -10.95 6.96
C LYS A 379 5.74 -11.85 6.56
N LYS A 380 4.75 -12.01 7.45
CA LYS A 380 3.47 -12.68 7.13
C LYS A 380 2.68 -11.82 6.16
N MET A 381 2.42 -12.32 4.96
CA MET A 381 1.68 -11.63 3.91
C MET A 381 0.17 -11.79 4.07
N ALA A 382 -0.28 -13.03 4.28
CA ALA A 382 -1.70 -13.33 4.41
C ALA A 382 -1.93 -14.67 5.10
N THR A 383 -3.19 -14.94 5.41
CA THR A 383 -3.70 -16.28 5.74
C THR A 383 -4.66 -16.67 4.62
N LEU A 384 -4.49 -17.83 4.00
CA LEU A 384 -5.50 -18.35 3.06
C LEU A 384 -6.80 -18.61 3.82
N ILE A 385 -7.96 -18.37 3.22
CA ILE A 385 -9.25 -18.59 3.89
C ILE A 385 -9.75 -20.03 3.68
N ASP A 386 -10.51 -20.54 4.64
CA ASP A 386 -11.31 -21.76 4.50
C ASP A 386 -12.74 -21.49 4.97
N GLN A 387 -13.38 -20.52 4.30
CA GLN A 387 -14.74 -20.13 4.57
C GLN A 387 -15.65 -20.61 3.45
N PHE A 388 -16.84 -21.08 3.80
CA PHE A 388 -17.87 -21.41 2.84
C PHE A 388 -19.21 -20.86 3.29
N GLY A 389 -19.86 -20.11 2.39
CA GLY A 389 -21.22 -19.64 2.58
C GLY A 389 -22.08 -19.95 1.36
N SER A 390 -23.26 -20.51 1.60
CA SER A 390 -24.19 -20.93 0.55
C SER A 390 -25.63 -20.87 1.04
N PHE A 391 -26.59 -20.85 0.11
CA PHE A 391 -27.99 -21.06 0.44
C PHE A 391 -28.37 -22.53 0.30
N ASN A 392 -29.25 -23.02 1.19
CA ASN A 392 -29.82 -24.35 1.06
C ASN A 392 -31.13 -24.34 0.23
N LYS A 393 -31.71 -25.51 -0.03
CA LYS A 393 -32.98 -25.63 -0.78
C LYS A 393 -34.19 -24.93 -0.13
N GLU A 394 -34.10 -24.62 1.16
CA GLU A 394 -35.13 -23.93 1.93
C GLU A 394 -34.95 -22.40 1.88
N GLY A 395 -33.94 -21.91 1.15
CA GLY A 395 -33.63 -20.48 1.03
C GLY A 395 -32.92 -19.91 2.25
N LYS A 396 -32.39 -20.74 3.15
CA LYS A 396 -31.64 -20.29 4.33
C LYS A 396 -30.16 -20.19 4.01
N PHE A 397 -29.52 -19.12 4.50
CA PHE A 397 -28.08 -18.95 4.37
C PHE A 397 -27.35 -19.81 5.39
N GLN A 398 -26.32 -20.51 4.93
CA GLN A 398 -25.45 -21.36 5.73
C GLN A 398 -24.03 -20.85 5.61
N TYR A 399 -23.32 -20.76 6.72
CA TYR A 399 -21.94 -20.27 6.75
C TYR A 399 -21.08 -21.06 7.74
N CYS A 400 -19.84 -21.35 7.33
CA CYS A 400 -18.82 -21.94 8.18
C CYS A 400 -17.45 -21.31 7.90
N ASP A 401 -16.68 -21.05 8.96
CA ASP A 401 -15.24 -20.83 8.92
C ASP A 401 -14.56 -22.09 9.48
N TYR A 402 -14.01 -22.90 8.57
CA TYR A 402 -13.44 -24.21 8.87
C TYR A 402 -12.12 -24.15 9.64
N HIS A 403 -11.51 -22.98 9.81
CA HIS A 403 -10.37 -22.82 10.71
C HIS A 403 -10.79 -22.72 12.18
N THR A 404 -12.06 -22.41 12.44
CA THR A 404 -12.58 -22.18 13.79
C THR A 404 -13.54 -23.27 14.26
N LYS A 405 -14.28 -23.91 13.35
CA LYS A 405 -15.26 -24.95 13.67
C LYS A 405 -15.51 -25.89 12.49
N ALA A 406 -16.19 -27.02 12.74
CA ALA A 406 -16.50 -28.01 11.71
C ALA A 406 -17.91 -27.90 11.11
N ASP A 407 -18.84 -27.25 11.81
CA ASP A 407 -20.26 -27.24 11.45
C ASP A 407 -20.75 -25.85 11.02
N TYR A 408 -21.72 -25.86 10.09
CA TYR A 408 -22.39 -24.66 9.61
C TYR A 408 -23.33 -24.07 10.65
N ASP A 409 -23.35 -22.74 10.72
CA ASP A 409 -24.51 -22.05 11.27
C ASP A 409 -25.53 -21.80 10.17
N VAL A 410 -26.81 -21.81 10.53
CA VAL A 410 -27.92 -21.49 9.64
C VAL A 410 -28.54 -20.18 10.09
N TYR A 411 -28.66 -19.24 9.16
CA TYR A 411 -29.16 -17.89 9.39
C TYR A 411 -30.45 -17.64 8.65
N ASP A 412 -31.41 -17.03 9.34
CA ASP A 412 -32.66 -16.50 8.75
C ASP A 412 -32.53 -15.01 8.36
N SER A 413 -31.32 -14.43 8.49
CA SER A 413 -30.99 -13.03 8.16
C SER A 413 -30.28 -12.93 6.81
N TYR A 414 -30.65 -11.91 6.04
CA TYR A 414 -30.11 -11.63 4.70
C TYR A 414 -29.48 -10.23 4.60
N LYS A 415 -29.40 -9.51 5.72
CA LYS A 415 -28.90 -8.13 5.76
C LYS A 415 -27.38 -8.13 5.96
N ILE A 416 -26.70 -7.38 5.10
CA ILE A 416 -25.29 -7.05 5.24
C ILE A 416 -25.24 -5.63 5.80
N ASN A 417 -24.70 -5.48 7.00
CA ASN A 417 -24.86 -4.25 7.78
C ASN A 417 -23.88 -3.15 7.35
N LYS A 418 -22.76 -3.50 6.72
CA LYS A 418 -21.75 -2.54 6.28
C LYS A 418 -20.75 -3.11 5.27
N GLU A 419 -20.34 -2.29 4.31
CA GLU A 419 -19.14 -2.52 3.49
C GLU A 419 -17.89 -2.31 4.37
N TYR A 420 -16.97 -3.28 4.40
CA TYR A 420 -15.76 -3.20 5.23
C TYR A 420 -14.53 -2.98 4.35
N THR A 421 -14.02 -1.74 4.36
CA THR A 421 -12.66 -1.29 3.95
C THR A 421 -12.05 -1.70 2.59
N ALA A 422 -12.60 -2.61 1.81
CA ALA A 422 -12.17 -2.96 0.46
C ALA A 422 -13.27 -3.71 -0.29
N THR A 423 -13.25 -3.70 -1.62
CA THR A 423 -14.28 -4.27 -2.51
C THR A 423 -14.46 -5.80 -2.41
N ASP A 424 -13.70 -6.47 -1.53
CA ASP A 424 -13.64 -7.94 -1.35
C ASP A 424 -14.08 -8.43 0.05
N GLU A 425 -14.44 -7.55 1.00
CA GLU A 425 -14.83 -7.92 2.38
C GLU A 425 -16.18 -7.31 2.82
N PHE A 426 -17.06 -8.13 3.41
CA PHE A 426 -18.41 -7.70 3.86
C PHE A 426 -18.71 -8.14 5.29
N LEU A 427 -19.33 -7.26 6.09
CA LEU A 427 -19.73 -7.59 7.46
C LEU A 427 -21.18 -8.11 7.50
N PHE A 428 -21.32 -9.38 7.88
CA PHE A 428 -22.59 -10.08 8.06
C PHE A 428 -22.91 -10.21 9.56
N ASN A 429 -24.14 -9.91 9.96
CA ASN A 429 -24.62 -10.00 11.35
C ASN A 429 -23.73 -9.33 12.42
N ASP A 430 -23.03 -8.25 12.06
CA ASP A 430 -22.17 -7.42 12.93
C ASP A 430 -20.86 -8.04 13.43
N ASP A 431 -20.64 -9.33 13.23
CA ASP A 431 -19.46 -10.04 13.74
C ASP A 431 -18.76 -10.97 12.73
N ILE A 432 -19.41 -11.32 11.62
CA ILE A 432 -18.86 -12.22 10.61
C ILE A 432 -18.30 -11.43 9.43
N VAL A 433 -17.00 -11.57 9.20
CA VAL A 433 -16.34 -11.03 7.99
C VAL A 433 -16.41 -12.08 6.89
N LEU A 434 -17.16 -11.75 5.83
CA LEU A 434 -17.26 -12.53 4.61
C LEU A 434 -16.21 -12.08 3.61
N TYR A 435 -15.32 -12.99 3.21
CA TYR A 435 -14.40 -12.79 2.10
C TYR A 435 -15.06 -13.18 0.78
N THR A 436 -14.93 -12.35 -0.25
CA THR A 436 -15.78 -12.45 -1.46
C THR A 436 -14.98 -12.31 -2.74
N ILE A 437 -15.51 -12.85 -3.83
CA ILE A 437 -15.00 -12.73 -5.19
C ILE A 437 -15.81 -11.63 -5.89
N PRO A 438 -15.22 -10.47 -6.20
CA PRO A 438 -15.92 -9.40 -6.90
C PRO A 438 -16.33 -9.82 -8.31
N GLU A 439 -17.52 -9.43 -8.72
CA GLU A 439 -17.96 -9.51 -10.11
C GLU A 439 -17.51 -8.24 -10.83
N LEU A 440 -16.54 -8.38 -11.74
CA LEU A 440 -16.05 -7.26 -12.55
C LEU A 440 -17.19 -6.76 -13.45
N SER A 441 -17.64 -5.53 -13.20
CA SER A 441 -18.76 -4.89 -13.90
C SER A 441 -18.36 -4.07 -15.10
#